data_AF-A0A931BV45-F1
#
_entry.id   AF-A0A931BV45-F1
#
_cell.length_a   1.000
_cell.length_b   1.000
_cell.length_c   1.000
_cell.angle_alpha   90.00
_cell.angle_beta   90.00
_cell.angle_gamma   90.00
#
_symmetry.space_group_name_H-M   'P 1'
#
loop_
_entity.id
_entity.type
_entity.pdbx_description
1 polymer ?
#
loop_
_entity_poly.entity_id
_entity_poly.type
_entity_poly.pdbx_seq_one_letter_code
_entity_poly.pdbx_strand_id
1 'polypeptide(L)'
;MRVCILDCDGSVTAQPFAIELVASGEATVVDARDLAPKLRIVANRNSLRELQGRLDAIGLGSGDITFLGSGDFHHLTFSLLQRVREEVTVIHFDNHPDWVRFPATVNCGSWINHALKLRHVTRIVTIGPCGKDLSLPEFKMANLDAIREGALEVYAWDADSTRLFGRPVNGPSVQTQGRYLKWRKLSDEPWSDFVAELSQRLPPTPIWITLDKDVLDSHEAITNWDQGRMDLDQVLEAIERLSVGRGILGVDVCGDYSPPRFRDPFRAFLSATDRPSKTPCLKEANVTNDAANRRVLKRLRAILH
;
A
#
# COMPACT_ATOMS: atom_id res chain seq x y z
N MET A 1 1.05 -2.54 -21.51
CA MET A 1 0.86 -2.86 -20.09
C MET A 1 1.01 -4.35 -19.89
N ARG A 2 1.98 -4.75 -19.07
CA ARG A 2 2.19 -6.15 -18.66
C ARG A 2 1.65 -6.34 -17.25
N VAL A 3 1.14 -7.53 -16.98
CA VAL A 3 0.87 -7.97 -15.61
C VAL A 3 2.10 -8.72 -15.11
N CYS A 4 2.57 -8.34 -13.93
CA CYS A 4 3.64 -8.99 -13.21
C CYS A 4 3.06 -9.57 -11.92
N ILE A 5 3.43 -10.81 -11.57
CA ILE A 5 3.09 -11.41 -10.29
C ILE A 5 4.40 -11.67 -9.56
N LEU A 6 4.69 -10.86 -8.54
CA LEU A 6 5.83 -11.10 -7.65
C LEU A 6 5.40 -12.11 -6.58
N ASP A 7 5.75 -13.37 -6.81
CA ASP A 7 5.27 -14.48 -6.01
C ASP A 7 6.18 -14.72 -4.79
N CYS A 8 5.79 -14.15 -3.65
CA CYS A 8 6.50 -14.32 -2.38
C CYS A 8 5.97 -15.50 -1.54
N ASP A 9 4.69 -15.83 -1.64
CA ASP A 9 4.04 -16.75 -0.69
C ASP A 9 2.92 -17.60 -1.30
N GLY A 10 2.71 -17.49 -2.61
CA GLY A 10 1.67 -18.20 -3.34
C GLY A 10 0.26 -17.65 -3.15
N SER A 11 0.04 -16.57 -2.39
CA SER A 11 -1.32 -16.07 -2.15
C SER A 11 -2.02 -15.68 -3.44
N VAL A 12 -1.32 -15.03 -4.37
CA VAL A 12 -1.85 -14.62 -5.68
C VAL A 12 -1.84 -15.77 -6.68
N THR A 13 -0.70 -16.43 -6.88
CA THR A 13 -0.55 -17.48 -7.92
C THR A 13 -1.42 -18.72 -7.70
N ALA A 14 -1.94 -18.94 -6.49
CA ALA A 14 -2.90 -20.02 -6.21
C ALA A 14 -4.33 -19.69 -6.64
N GLN A 15 -4.62 -18.44 -7.02
CA GLN A 15 -5.96 -17.98 -7.37
C GLN A 15 -6.26 -18.21 -8.86
N PRO A 16 -7.51 -18.57 -9.21
CA PRO A 16 -7.92 -18.80 -10.60
C PRO A 16 -7.54 -17.68 -11.58
N PHE A 17 -7.70 -16.41 -11.22
CA PHE A 17 -7.40 -15.28 -12.10
C PHE A 17 -5.91 -15.22 -12.48
N ALA A 18 -5.02 -15.50 -11.52
CA ALA A 18 -3.59 -15.53 -11.75
C ALA A 18 -3.21 -16.73 -12.63
N ILE A 19 -3.79 -17.90 -12.37
CA ILE A 19 -3.58 -19.11 -13.17
C ILE A 19 -3.98 -18.87 -14.63
N GLU A 20 -5.15 -18.25 -14.85
CA GLU A 20 -5.63 -17.91 -16.20
C GLU A 20 -4.69 -16.95 -16.92
N LEU A 21 -4.26 -15.87 -16.27
CA LEU A 21 -3.35 -14.88 -16.86
C LEU A 21 -1.97 -15.46 -17.21
N VAL A 22 -1.46 -16.35 -16.36
CA VAL A 22 -0.17 -17.02 -16.62
C VAL A 22 -0.33 -18.02 -17.77
N ALA A 23 -1.43 -18.78 -17.80
CA ALA A 23 -1.70 -19.74 -18.87
C ALA A 23 -1.93 -19.06 -20.24
N SER A 24 -2.52 -17.86 -20.26
CA SER A 24 -2.72 -17.07 -21.49
C SER A 24 -1.49 -16.28 -21.92
N GLY A 25 -0.42 -16.26 -21.11
CA GLY A 25 0.78 -15.46 -21.36
C GLY A 25 0.60 -13.95 -21.13
N GLU A 26 -0.51 -13.54 -20.51
CA GLU A 26 -0.78 -12.13 -20.16
C GLU A 26 -0.06 -11.67 -18.88
N ALA A 27 0.42 -12.61 -18.05
CA ALA A 27 1.19 -12.32 -16.86
C ALA A 27 2.57 -13.00 -16.85
N THR A 28 3.57 -12.28 -16.36
CA THR A 28 4.91 -12.81 -16.02
C THR A 28 5.01 -13.04 -14.52
N VAL A 29 5.47 -14.22 -14.10
CA VAL A 29 5.71 -14.53 -12.69
C VAL A 29 7.17 -14.31 -12.34
N VAL A 30 7.42 -13.58 -11.26
CA VAL A 30 8.72 -13.44 -10.61
C VAL A 30 8.69 -14.32 -9.37
N ASP A 31 9.32 -15.48 -9.43
CA ASP A 31 9.44 -16.31 -8.24
C ASP A 31 10.39 -15.62 -7.23
N ALA A 32 9.89 -15.36 -6.02
CA ALA A 32 10.64 -14.83 -4.90
C ALA A 32 10.36 -15.61 -3.61
N ARG A 33 9.78 -16.81 -3.70
CA ARG A 33 9.41 -17.63 -2.53
C ARG A 33 10.62 -18.08 -1.72
N ASP A 34 11.78 -18.25 -2.36
CA ASP A 34 13.05 -18.55 -1.72
C ASP A 34 13.59 -17.37 -0.87
N LEU A 35 13.26 -16.14 -1.27
CA LEU A 35 13.64 -14.91 -0.57
C LEU A 35 12.64 -14.54 0.54
N ALA A 36 11.38 -14.94 0.38
CA ALA A 36 10.26 -14.51 1.19
C ALA A 36 10.47 -14.63 2.72
N PRO A 37 11.02 -15.73 3.30
CA PRO A 37 11.25 -15.82 4.74
C PRO A 37 12.20 -14.75 5.30
N LYS A 38 13.05 -14.16 4.44
CA LYS A 38 14.00 -13.10 4.79
C LYS A 38 13.49 -11.71 4.41
N LEU A 39 12.41 -11.61 3.64
CA LEU A 39 11.77 -10.37 3.22
C LEU A 39 10.55 -10.05 4.09
N ARG A 40 9.78 -11.06 4.51
CA ARG A 40 8.50 -10.92 5.22
C ARG A 40 8.62 -9.99 6.44
N ILE A 41 7.75 -8.97 6.49
CA ILE A 41 7.64 -7.90 7.49
C ILE A 41 8.86 -6.98 7.56
N VAL A 42 10.06 -7.55 7.75
CA VAL A 42 11.32 -6.82 7.82
C VAL A 42 12.29 -7.38 6.80
N ALA A 43 12.70 -6.55 5.85
CA ALA A 43 13.45 -6.97 4.70
C ALA A 43 14.95 -7.08 4.98
N ASN A 44 15.52 -8.25 4.73
CA ASN A 44 16.97 -8.43 4.70
C ASN A 44 17.58 -7.72 3.48
N ARG A 45 18.64 -6.94 3.70
CA ARG A 45 19.30 -6.15 2.64
C ARG A 45 19.82 -6.98 1.46
N ASN A 46 20.37 -8.18 1.70
CA ASN A 46 20.88 -9.02 0.61
C ASN A 46 19.75 -9.62 -0.20
N SER A 47 18.67 -10.08 0.47
CA SER A 47 17.47 -10.56 -0.21
C SER A 47 16.77 -9.47 -1.00
N LEU A 48 16.76 -8.21 -0.51
CA LEU A 48 16.24 -7.08 -1.29
C LEU A 48 17.07 -6.80 -2.54
N ARG A 49 18.40 -6.83 -2.45
CA ARG A 49 19.28 -6.65 -3.63
C ARG A 49 19.08 -7.76 -4.66
N GLU A 50 18.97 -9.00 -4.20
CA GLU A 50 18.68 -10.14 -5.05
C GLU A 50 17.32 -9.99 -5.75
N LEU A 51 16.28 -9.59 -5.00
CA LEU A 51 14.97 -9.30 -5.56
C LEU A 51 15.04 -8.18 -6.61
N GLN A 52 15.78 -7.10 -6.33
CA GLN A 52 15.97 -6.01 -7.28
C GLN A 52 16.57 -6.53 -8.59
N GLY A 53 17.57 -7.41 -8.54
CA GLY A 53 18.15 -8.04 -9.73
C GLY A 53 17.12 -8.83 -10.54
N ARG A 54 16.22 -9.57 -9.89
CA ARG A 54 15.14 -10.32 -10.55
C ARG A 54 14.14 -9.38 -11.23
N LEU A 55 13.75 -8.30 -10.55
CA LEU A 55 12.87 -7.29 -11.13
C LEU A 55 13.52 -6.60 -12.33
N ASP A 56 14.81 -6.26 -12.23
CA ASP A 56 15.60 -5.60 -13.29
C ASP A 56 15.68 -6.46 -14.55
N ALA A 57 15.85 -7.77 -14.41
CA ALA A 57 15.88 -8.72 -15.53
C ALA A 57 14.56 -8.77 -16.34
N ILE A 58 13.41 -8.52 -15.69
CA ILE A 58 12.10 -8.52 -16.36
C ILE A 58 11.85 -7.20 -17.10
N GLY A 59 12.48 -6.12 -16.63
CA GLY A 59 12.38 -4.81 -17.27
C GLY A 59 10.95 -4.26 -17.26
N LEU A 60 10.21 -4.35 -16.15
CA LEU A 60 8.95 -3.61 -15.92
C LEU A 60 9.09 -2.14 -16.34
N GLY A 61 8.09 -1.64 -17.05
CA GLY A 61 8.02 -0.31 -17.64
C GLY A 61 6.81 0.48 -17.14
N SER A 62 6.62 1.68 -17.71
CA SER A 62 5.54 2.57 -17.29
C SER A 62 4.16 1.92 -17.47
N GLY A 63 3.33 2.02 -16.45
CA GLY A 63 1.94 1.53 -16.46
C GLY A 63 1.80 0.02 -16.29
N ASP A 64 2.88 -0.72 -16.00
CA ASP A 64 2.79 -2.14 -15.66
C ASP A 64 2.09 -2.32 -14.30
N ILE A 65 1.33 -3.42 -14.18
CA ILE A 65 0.59 -3.78 -12.95
C ILE A 65 1.33 -4.93 -12.27
N THR A 66 1.66 -4.77 -10.99
CA THR A 66 2.35 -5.78 -10.20
C THR A 66 1.47 -6.27 -9.06
N PHE A 67 1.05 -7.53 -9.12
CA PHE A 67 0.46 -8.19 -7.95
C PHE A 67 1.58 -8.73 -7.05
N LEU A 68 1.50 -8.36 -5.78
CA LEU A 68 2.39 -8.79 -4.71
C LEU A 68 1.65 -9.83 -3.85
N GLY A 69 2.37 -10.58 -3.03
CA GLY A 69 1.77 -11.53 -2.08
C GLY A 69 0.95 -10.87 -0.95
N SER A 70 0.95 -11.50 0.22
CA SER A 70 0.33 -10.90 1.43
C SER A 70 0.87 -9.50 1.77
N GLY A 71 0.10 -8.73 2.54
CA GLY A 71 0.48 -7.38 3.04
C GLY A 71 1.80 -7.37 3.84
N ASP A 72 2.26 -8.53 4.34
CA ASP A 72 3.59 -8.69 4.92
C ASP A 72 4.76 -8.34 3.94
N PHE A 73 4.45 -8.17 2.65
CA PHE A 73 5.39 -7.81 1.59
C PHE A 73 5.11 -6.44 0.96
N HIS A 74 4.20 -5.64 1.49
CA HIS A 74 3.86 -4.34 0.89
C HIS A 74 5.06 -3.39 0.80
N HIS A 75 5.96 -3.45 1.78
CA HIS A 75 7.24 -2.75 1.74
C HIS A 75 8.12 -3.04 0.51
N LEU A 76 7.84 -4.09 -0.28
CA LEU A 76 8.53 -4.36 -1.54
C LEU A 76 8.15 -3.36 -2.65
N THR A 77 7.07 -2.59 -2.49
CA THR A 77 6.76 -1.42 -3.32
C THR A 77 7.91 -0.43 -3.38
N PHE A 78 8.71 -0.32 -2.31
CA PHE A 78 9.97 0.42 -2.35
C PHE A 78 10.92 -0.03 -3.47
N SER A 79 11.05 -1.35 -3.71
CA SER A 79 11.92 -1.90 -4.77
C SER A 79 11.36 -1.63 -6.17
N LEU A 80 10.03 -1.55 -6.31
CA LEU A 80 9.38 -1.13 -7.54
C LEU A 80 9.64 0.36 -7.82
N LEU A 81 9.46 1.21 -6.82
CA LEU A 81 9.70 2.65 -6.90
C LEU A 81 11.18 3.00 -7.17
N GLN A 82 12.14 2.19 -6.72
CA GLN A 82 13.57 2.39 -7.03
C GLN A 82 13.89 2.36 -8.53
N ARG A 83 13.03 1.77 -9.34
CA ARG A 83 13.20 1.66 -10.80
C ARG A 83 12.62 2.85 -11.55
N VAL A 84 11.76 3.62 -10.91
CA VAL A 84 11.17 4.83 -11.47
C VAL A 84 12.27 5.89 -11.65
N ARG A 85 12.28 6.54 -12.82
CA ARG A 85 13.31 7.52 -13.19
C ARG A 85 12.78 8.96 -13.28
N GLU A 86 11.47 9.12 -13.30
CA GLU A 86 10.78 10.40 -13.43
C GLU A 86 10.17 10.79 -12.08
N GLU A 87 9.90 12.08 -11.89
CA GLU A 87 9.21 12.55 -10.69
C GLU A 87 7.82 11.91 -10.58
N VAL A 88 7.46 11.48 -9.37
CA VAL A 88 6.25 10.73 -9.11
C VAL A 88 5.60 11.11 -7.79
N THR A 89 4.27 11.20 -7.83
CA THR A 89 3.43 11.20 -6.62
C THR A 89 2.92 9.79 -6.35
N VAL A 90 3.13 9.26 -5.16
CA VAL A 90 2.60 7.94 -4.78
C VAL A 90 1.22 8.11 -4.15
N ILE A 91 0.22 7.44 -4.72
CA ILE A 91 -1.12 7.29 -4.13
C ILE A 91 -1.16 5.93 -3.44
N HIS A 92 -1.29 5.97 -2.12
CA HIS A 92 -1.14 4.83 -1.24
C HIS A 92 -2.47 4.54 -0.55
N PHE A 93 -3.14 3.46 -0.96
CA PHE A 93 -4.35 2.98 -0.32
C PHE A 93 -3.97 1.86 0.65
N ASP A 94 -4.15 2.10 1.94
CA ASP A 94 -3.75 1.21 3.02
C ASP A 94 -4.49 1.58 4.32
N ASN A 95 -4.85 0.59 5.14
CA ASN A 95 -5.37 0.85 6.48
C ASN A 95 -4.28 1.36 7.46
N HIS A 96 -3.02 1.11 7.14
CA HIS A 96 -1.86 1.47 7.91
C HIS A 96 -1.12 2.65 7.26
N PRO A 97 -0.63 3.62 8.07
CA PRO A 97 0.07 4.77 7.52
C PRO A 97 1.51 4.47 7.09
N ASP A 98 2.09 3.34 7.50
CA ASP A 98 3.46 2.88 7.19
C ASP A 98 4.58 3.91 7.37
N TRP A 99 4.34 4.84 8.29
CA TRP A 99 5.11 6.07 8.50
C TRP A 99 6.11 6.00 9.66
N VAL A 100 6.30 4.83 10.28
CA VAL A 100 7.13 4.66 11.48
C VAL A 100 8.59 4.86 11.11
N ARG A 101 9.32 5.70 11.86
CA ARG A 101 10.72 6.04 11.55
C ARG A 101 11.74 5.00 12.04
N PHE A 102 11.34 4.07 12.90
CA PHE A 102 12.20 3.05 13.50
C PHE A 102 11.51 1.68 13.56
N PRO A 103 12.25 0.57 13.33
CA PRO A 103 13.68 0.48 13.03
C PRO A 103 14.03 1.01 11.64
N ALA A 104 15.27 1.48 11.45
CA ALA A 104 15.76 2.05 10.18
C ALA A 104 15.92 1.03 9.04
N THR A 105 15.41 -0.18 9.21
CA THR A 105 15.31 -1.21 8.17
C THR A 105 14.13 -0.95 7.25
N VAL A 106 14.16 -1.45 6.02
CA VAL A 106 12.96 -1.48 5.18
C VAL A 106 12.02 -2.55 5.75
N ASN A 107 10.85 -2.14 6.18
CA ASN A 107 9.82 -2.98 6.80
C ASN A 107 8.44 -2.39 6.55
N CYS A 108 7.37 -3.19 6.70
CA CYS A 108 5.98 -2.78 6.45
C CYS A 108 5.66 -1.43 7.10
N GLY A 109 5.80 -1.30 8.42
CA GLY A 109 5.50 -0.04 9.11
C GLY A 109 6.38 1.18 8.77
N SER A 110 7.40 1.09 7.91
CA SER A 110 8.37 2.18 7.68
C SER A 110 8.67 2.50 6.21
N TRP A 111 8.13 1.72 5.27
CA TRP A 111 8.60 1.78 3.88
C TRP A 111 8.32 3.14 3.22
N ILE A 112 7.26 3.83 3.64
CA ILE A 112 6.94 5.21 3.23
C ILE A 112 8.12 6.14 3.50
N ASN A 113 8.79 6.01 4.64
CA ASN A 113 9.97 6.82 4.98
C ASN A 113 11.20 6.48 4.13
N HIS A 114 11.27 5.27 3.57
CA HIS A 114 12.33 4.91 2.63
C HIS A 114 11.99 5.38 1.21
N ALA A 115 10.73 5.30 0.81
CA ALA A 115 10.23 5.86 -0.44
C ALA A 115 10.45 7.39 -0.51
N LEU A 116 10.14 8.13 0.56
CA LEU A 116 10.38 9.59 0.65
C LEU A 116 11.87 9.99 0.56
N LYS A 117 12.82 9.06 0.71
CA LYS A 117 14.25 9.34 0.50
C LYS A 117 14.67 9.22 -0.97
N LEU A 118 13.82 8.64 -1.82
CA LEU A 118 14.06 8.58 -3.26
C LEU A 118 13.80 9.98 -3.84
N ARG A 119 14.80 10.56 -4.49
CA ARG A 119 14.75 11.97 -4.95
C ARG A 119 13.61 12.25 -5.93
N HIS A 120 13.17 11.24 -6.66
CA HIS A 120 12.07 11.35 -7.61
C HIS A 120 10.68 11.15 -6.98
N VAL A 121 10.60 10.66 -5.74
CA VAL A 121 9.33 10.59 -5.00
C VAL A 121 9.10 11.94 -4.33
N THR A 122 8.29 12.78 -4.96
CA THR A 122 8.07 14.16 -4.51
C THR A 122 7.01 14.27 -3.42
N ARG A 123 6.07 13.33 -3.42
CA ARG A 123 4.94 13.30 -2.48
C ARG A 123 4.38 11.90 -2.35
N ILE A 124 3.88 11.57 -1.16
CA ILE A 124 3.08 10.39 -0.91
C ILE A 124 1.75 10.81 -0.26
N VAL A 125 0.64 10.32 -0.80
CA VAL A 125 -0.70 10.54 -0.27
C VAL A 125 -1.26 9.20 0.17
N THR A 126 -1.32 8.98 1.48
CA THR A 126 -1.95 7.82 2.11
C THR A 126 -3.44 8.08 2.32
N ILE A 127 -4.28 7.14 1.90
CA ILE A 127 -5.74 7.22 1.95
C ILE A 127 -6.27 5.92 2.57
N GLY A 128 -7.11 6.07 3.59
CA GLY A 128 -7.82 4.93 4.18
C GLY A 128 -7.52 4.58 5.63
N PRO A 129 -6.42 5.03 6.30
CA PRO A 129 -6.16 4.56 7.64
C PRO A 129 -7.32 4.74 8.60
N CYS A 130 -7.69 3.67 9.30
CA CYS A 130 -8.74 3.70 10.28
C CYS A 130 -8.28 3.12 11.61
N GLY A 131 -8.86 3.59 12.71
CA GLY A 131 -8.53 3.08 14.04
C GLY A 131 -7.36 3.81 14.71
N LYS A 132 -6.51 3.06 15.43
CA LYS A 132 -5.62 3.64 16.46
C LYS A 132 -4.25 4.06 15.94
N ASP A 133 -3.91 3.81 14.69
CA ASP A 133 -2.59 4.14 14.14
C ASP A 133 -2.27 5.62 14.07
N LEU A 134 -3.31 6.43 14.00
CA LEU A 134 -3.18 7.88 14.01
C LEU A 134 -3.27 8.48 15.43
N SER A 135 -3.41 7.64 16.46
CA SER A 135 -3.43 8.08 17.86
C SER A 135 -2.02 8.20 18.45
N LEU A 136 -1.78 9.28 19.20
CA LEU A 136 -0.48 9.56 19.84
C LEU A 136 0.70 9.36 18.87
N PRO A 137 0.66 9.98 17.67
CA PRO A 137 1.53 9.63 16.55
C PRO A 137 3.02 9.77 16.88
N GLU A 138 3.41 10.65 17.78
CA GLU A 138 4.79 10.82 18.23
C GLU A 138 5.33 9.58 18.95
N PHE A 139 4.50 8.94 19.76
CA PHE A 139 4.86 7.71 20.48
C PHE A 139 4.85 6.50 19.56
N LYS A 140 4.06 6.56 18.47
CA LYS A 140 4.12 5.63 17.35
C LYS A 140 5.22 5.96 16.34
N MET A 141 6.06 6.96 16.65
CA MET A 141 7.20 7.39 15.83
C MET A 141 6.81 7.78 14.39
N ALA A 142 5.61 8.34 14.23
CA ALA A 142 5.11 8.87 12.96
C ALA A 142 6.04 9.96 12.42
N ASN A 143 6.17 10.01 11.10
CA ASN A 143 6.92 11.07 10.44
C ASN A 143 6.12 12.36 10.27
N LEU A 144 5.85 13.03 11.39
CA LEU A 144 5.11 14.30 11.42
C LEU A 144 5.85 15.44 10.70
N ASP A 145 7.17 15.35 10.54
CA ASP A 145 7.96 16.34 9.80
C ASP A 145 7.63 16.29 8.31
N ALA A 146 7.54 15.08 7.72
CA ALA A 146 7.12 14.92 6.33
C ALA A 146 5.71 15.46 6.08
N ILE A 147 4.82 15.38 7.07
CA ILE A 147 3.49 16.00 6.99
C ILE A 147 3.59 17.53 7.00
N ARG A 148 4.37 18.11 7.91
CA ARG A 148 4.59 19.56 7.97
C ARG A 148 5.21 20.11 6.68
N GLU A 149 6.08 19.34 6.05
CA GLU A 149 6.77 19.69 4.81
C GLU A 149 5.92 19.46 3.55
N GLY A 150 4.74 18.82 3.69
CA GLY A 150 3.85 18.50 2.56
C GLY A 150 4.36 17.37 1.65
N ALA A 151 5.35 16.61 2.12
CA ALA A 151 5.89 15.43 1.46
C ALA A 151 5.04 14.18 1.74
N LEU A 152 4.38 14.12 2.90
CA LEU A 152 3.44 13.07 3.27
C LEU A 152 2.08 13.66 3.61
N GLU A 153 1.02 13.07 3.11
CA GLU A 153 -0.35 13.39 3.50
C GLU A 153 -1.06 12.10 3.89
N VAL A 154 -1.84 12.15 4.98
CA VAL A 154 -2.52 10.97 5.52
C VAL A 154 -3.98 11.32 5.75
N TYR A 155 -4.83 10.85 4.85
CA TYR A 155 -6.28 11.01 4.89
C TYR A 155 -6.91 9.79 5.53
N ALA A 156 -7.30 9.94 6.80
CA ALA A 156 -7.88 8.88 7.58
C ALA A 156 -9.30 8.57 7.10
N TRP A 157 -9.64 7.29 6.94
CA TRP A 157 -11.05 6.94 6.78
C TRP A 157 -11.84 7.36 8.02
N ASP A 158 -11.37 6.95 9.20
CA ASP A 158 -11.91 7.35 10.50
C ASP A 158 -10.81 7.37 11.57
N ALA A 159 -10.61 8.53 12.21
CA ALA A 159 -9.64 8.68 13.30
C ALA A 159 -10.03 9.78 14.29
N ASP A 160 -10.04 9.43 15.57
CA ASP A 160 -10.35 10.39 16.62
C ASP A 160 -9.30 11.50 16.75
N SER A 161 -9.75 12.66 17.26
CA SER A 161 -8.81 13.70 17.65
C SER A 161 -7.88 13.18 18.76
N THR A 162 -6.59 13.41 18.60
CA THR A 162 -5.57 12.87 19.51
C THR A 162 -4.73 13.98 20.11
N ARG A 163 -4.11 13.73 21.25
CA ARG A 163 -3.25 14.72 21.90
C ARG A 163 -1.95 14.85 21.12
N LEU A 164 -1.56 16.09 20.84
CA LEU A 164 -0.29 16.45 20.22
C LEU A 164 0.75 16.78 21.29
N PHE A 165 1.96 16.27 21.09
CA PHE A 165 3.14 16.57 21.88
C PHE A 165 4.23 17.15 20.98
N GLY A 166 4.48 18.45 21.11
CA GLY A 166 5.53 19.14 20.36
C GLY A 166 4.97 20.19 19.41
N ARG A 167 5.57 20.30 18.22
CA ARG A 167 5.26 21.38 17.27
C ARG A 167 3.93 21.14 16.58
N PRO A 168 3.15 22.19 16.27
CA PRO A 168 1.96 22.08 15.43
C PRO A 168 2.23 21.31 14.13
N VAL A 169 1.28 20.48 13.72
CA VAL A 169 1.22 19.82 12.42
C VAL A 169 -0.05 20.32 11.73
N ASN A 170 0.11 20.94 10.57
CA ASN A 170 -0.98 21.44 9.75
C ASN A 170 -0.71 21.07 8.30
N GLY A 171 -1.72 20.56 7.62
CA GLY A 171 -1.69 20.20 6.22
C GLY A 171 -3.10 19.93 5.71
N PRO A 172 -3.25 19.51 4.44
CA PRO A 172 -4.57 19.24 3.85
C PRO A 172 -5.39 18.17 4.57
N SER A 173 -4.71 17.21 5.23
CA SER A 173 -5.34 16.06 5.87
C SER A 173 -5.38 16.12 7.41
N VAL A 174 -4.74 17.14 8.02
CA VAL A 174 -4.64 17.24 9.49
C VAL A 174 -4.45 18.69 9.94
N GLN A 175 -5.05 19.06 11.07
CA GLN A 175 -4.90 20.38 11.67
C GLN A 175 -4.64 20.30 13.17
N THR A 176 -3.81 21.19 13.69
CA THR A 176 -3.60 21.37 15.13
C THR A 176 -4.66 22.31 15.70
N GLN A 177 -5.42 21.85 16.69
CA GLN A 177 -6.41 22.62 17.42
C GLN A 177 -6.06 22.63 18.92
N GLY A 178 -5.46 23.72 19.39
CA GLY A 178 -4.92 23.81 20.74
C GLY A 178 -3.83 22.75 20.98
N ARG A 179 -4.09 21.79 21.87
CA ARG A 179 -3.18 20.67 22.19
C ARG A 179 -3.53 19.36 21.47
N TYR A 180 -4.43 19.41 20.49
CA TYR A 180 -4.94 18.23 19.80
C TYR A 180 -4.61 18.29 18.30
N LEU A 181 -4.36 17.13 17.70
CA LEU A 181 -4.41 16.91 16.27
C LEU A 181 -5.80 16.42 15.90
N LYS A 182 -6.40 17.09 14.91
CA LYS A 182 -7.65 16.69 14.28
C LYS A 182 -7.35 16.23 12.86
N TRP A 183 -7.50 14.93 12.62
CA TRP A 183 -7.43 14.34 11.29
C TRP A 183 -8.71 14.69 10.50
N ARG A 184 -8.56 14.91 9.20
CA ARG A 184 -9.71 14.93 8.28
C ARG A 184 -10.23 13.50 8.17
N LYS A 185 -11.51 13.30 8.50
CA LYS A 185 -12.19 12.01 8.43
C LYS A 185 -12.92 11.91 7.10
N LEU A 186 -12.52 10.97 6.25
CA LEU A 186 -13.18 10.75 4.97
C LEU A 186 -14.58 10.14 5.15
N SER A 187 -14.83 9.44 6.25
CA SER A 187 -16.16 8.89 6.59
C SER A 187 -17.24 9.95 6.78
N ASP A 188 -16.86 11.21 7.03
CA ASP A 188 -17.76 12.30 7.39
C ASP A 188 -18.11 13.20 6.19
N GLU A 189 -17.57 12.92 4.99
CA GLU A 189 -17.74 13.74 3.80
C GLU A 189 -18.09 12.92 2.55
N PRO A 190 -18.72 13.52 1.52
CA PRO A 190 -18.97 12.81 0.28
C PRO A 190 -17.66 12.41 -0.41
N TRP A 191 -17.50 11.11 -0.67
CA TRP A 191 -16.32 10.55 -1.32
C TRP A 191 -15.94 11.24 -2.64
N SER A 192 -16.94 11.53 -3.48
CA SER A 192 -16.75 12.19 -4.78
C SER A 192 -16.13 13.58 -4.65
N ASP A 193 -16.45 14.30 -3.58
CA ASP A 193 -16.00 15.67 -3.34
C ASP A 193 -14.55 15.65 -2.86
N PHE A 194 -14.22 14.73 -1.95
CA PHE A 194 -12.84 14.48 -1.52
C PHE A 194 -11.94 14.13 -2.72
N VAL A 195 -12.35 13.18 -3.57
CA VAL A 195 -11.54 12.76 -4.73
C VAL A 195 -11.39 13.90 -5.74
N ALA A 196 -12.44 14.70 -5.96
CA ALA A 196 -12.37 15.86 -6.85
C ALA A 196 -11.40 16.93 -6.31
N GLU A 197 -11.48 17.25 -5.01
CA GLU A 197 -10.58 18.19 -4.35
C GLU A 197 -9.12 17.69 -4.43
N LEU A 198 -8.89 16.41 -4.13
CA LEU A 198 -7.58 15.80 -4.20
C LEU A 198 -7.00 15.89 -5.63
N SER A 199 -7.80 15.53 -6.64
CA SER A 199 -7.39 15.60 -8.05
C SER A 199 -7.00 17.03 -8.48
N GLN A 200 -7.72 18.05 -8.01
CA GLN A 200 -7.39 19.45 -8.30
C GLN A 200 -6.11 19.92 -7.60
N ARG A 201 -5.87 19.45 -6.38
CA ARG A 201 -4.74 19.85 -5.55
C ARG A 201 -3.43 19.15 -5.91
N LEU A 202 -3.50 17.90 -6.37
CA LEU A 202 -2.32 17.15 -6.78
C LEU A 202 -1.63 17.82 -7.97
N PRO A 203 -0.29 17.90 -7.98
CA PRO A 203 0.44 18.46 -9.12
C PRO A 203 0.19 17.60 -10.37
N PRO A 204 0.41 18.15 -11.57
CA PRO A 204 0.28 17.41 -12.83
C PRO A 204 1.50 16.48 -13.07
N THR A 205 2.07 15.90 -12.01
CA THR A 205 3.11 14.88 -12.12
C THR A 205 2.50 13.51 -12.35
N PRO A 206 3.22 12.58 -13.00
CA PRO A 206 2.82 11.18 -13.01
C PRO A 206 2.58 10.61 -11.62
N ILE A 207 1.75 9.58 -11.55
CA ILE A 207 1.39 8.90 -10.31
C ILE A 207 1.87 7.45 -10.31
N TRP A 208 2.20 6.96 -9.12
CA TRP A 208 2.31 5.54 -8.81
C TRP A 208 1.16 5.17 -7.88
N ILE A 209 0.48 4.06 -8.15
CA ILE A 209 -0.64 3.62 -7.32
C ILE A 209 -0.24 2.35 -6.60
N THR A 210 -0.37 2.33 -5.28
CA THR A 210 -0.16 1.13 -4.48
C THR A 210 -1.41 0.87 -3.63
N LEU A 211 -1.91 -0.35 -3.71
CA LEU A 211 -3.13 -0.79 -3.04
C LEU A 211 -2.80 -1.98 -2.13
N ASP A 212 -2.71 -1.73 -0.83
CA ASP A 212 -2.91 -2.80 0.15
C ASP A 212 -4.41 -2.99 0.36
N LYS A 213 -4.89 -4.20 0.09
CA LYS A 213 -6.30 -4.55 0.23
C LYS A 213 -6.79 -4.57 1.68
N ASP A 214 -5.90 -4.46 2.66
CA ASP A 214 -6.33 -4.27 4.03
C ASP A 214 -7.07 -2.95 4.24
N VAL A 215 -6.93 -1.95 3.34
CA VAL A 215 -7.72 -0.71 3.35
C VAL A 215 -9.23 -0.96 3.23
N LEU A 216 -9.59 -2.08 2.60
CA LEU A 216 -10.97 -2.44 2.29
C LEU A 216 -11.69 -2.96 3.53
N ASP A 217 -13.01 -3.11 3.45
CA ASP A 217 -13.74 -3.90 4.44
C ASP A 217 -13.47 -5.41 4.24
N SER A 218 -13.55 -6.16 5.34
CA SER A 218 -13.37 -7.63 5.41
C SER A 218 -14.24 -8.48 4.47
N HIS A 219 -15.31 -7.92 3.89
CA HIS A 219 -16.12 -8.62 2.89
C HIS A 219 -15.60 -8.44 1.46
N GLU A 220 -14.79 -7.40 1.20
CA GLU A 220 -14.20 -7.10 -0.11
C GLU A 220 -12.85 -7.82 -0.30
N ALA A 221 -12.08 -7.98 0.78
CA ALA A 221 -10.84 -8.73 0.78
C ALA A 221 -10.64 -9.45 2.12
N ILE A 222 -9.77 -10.46 2.13
CA ILE A 222 -9.34 -11.14 3.35
C ILE A 222 -7.81 -11.06 3.41
N THR A 223 -7.28 -10.38 4.43
CA THR A 223 -5.86 -10.07 4.54
C THR A 223 -5.19 -10.67 5.79
N ASN A 224 -3.88 -10.45 5.91
CA ASN A 224 -3.08 -10.84 7.08
C ASN A 224 -3.11 -9.80 8.22
N TRP A 225 -3.48 -8.57 7.91
CA TRP A 225 -3.47 -7.42 8.83
C TRP A 225 -4.92 -7.06 9.20
N ASP A 226 -5.13 -6.20 10.20
CA ASP A 226 -6.49 -5.74 10.49
C ASP A 226 -7.06 -4.90 9.35
N GLN A 227 -8.35 -5.09 9.08
CA GLN A 227 -9.05 -4.47 7.95
C GLN A 227 -9.49 -3.04 8.27
N GLY A 228 -9.43 -2.22 7.24
CA GLY A 228 -10.11 -0.96 7.09
C GLY A 228 -11.59 -1.13 6.84
N ARG A 229 -12.18 -0.12 6.20
CA ARG A 229 -13.64 -0.01 6.03
C ARG A 229 -14.06 0.59 4.70
N MET A 230 -13.14 0.72 3.76
CA MET A 230 -13.44 1.28 2.44
C MET A 230 -14.08 0.21 1.54
N ASP A 231 -14.96 0.65 0.64
CA ASP A 231 -15.48 -0.21 -0.42
C ASP A 231 -14.50 -0.24 -1.60
N LEU A 232 -14.42 -1.38 -2.29
CA LEU A 232 -13.51 -1.51 -3.43
C LEU A 232 -13.90 -0.52 -4.56
N ASP A 233 -15.19 -0.24 -4.74
CA ASP A 233 -15.64 0.73 -5.74
C ASP A 233 -15.17 2.16 -5.44
N GLN A 234 -15.04 2.54 -4.16
CA GLN A 234 -14.52 3.85 -3.77
C GLN A 234 -13.04 3.99 -4.17
N VAL A 235 -12.24 2.98 -3.86
CA VAL A 235 -10.82 2.92 -4.24
C VAL A 235 -10.67 3.00 -5.77
N LEU A 236 -11.46 2.22 -6.51
CA LEU A 236 -11.40 2.18 -7.96
C LEU A 236 -11.86 3.51 -8.60
N GLU A 237 -12.88 4.17 -8.05
CA GLU A 237 -13.30 5.51 -8.46
C GLU A 237 -12.18 6.54 -8.25
N ALA A 238 -11.49 6.49 -7.11
CA ALA A 238 -10.37 7.39 -6.85
C ALA A 238 -9.20 7.15 -7.81
N ILE A 239 -8.83 5.88 -8.07
CA ILE A 239 -7.80 5.55 -9.05
C ILE A 239 -8.17 6.11 -10.42
N GLU A 240 -9.40 5.91 -10.89
CA GLU A 240 -9.87 6.44 -12.18
C GLU A 240 -9.75 7.98 -12.23
N ARG A 241 -10.32 8.68 -11.25
CA ARG A 241 -10.36 10.16 -11.25
C ARG A 241 -9.01 10.82 -11.04
N LEU A 242 -8.12 10.23 -10.24
CA LEU A 242 -6.77 10.75 -10.00
C LEU A 242 -5.85 10.53 -11.20
N SER A 243 -6.15 9.51 -12.02
CA SER A 243 -5.40 9.21 -13.24
C SER A 243 -5.73 10.14 -14.40
N VAL A 244 -6.89 10.81 -14.38
CA VAL A 244 -7.27 11.74 -15.45
C VAL A 244 -6.24 12.87 -15.56
N GLY A 245 -5.63 13.00 -16.74
CA GLY A 245 -4.63 14.01 -17.05
C GLY A 245 -3.24 13.76 -16.42
N ARG A 246 -3.00 12.58 -15.84
CA ARG A 246 -1.70 12.18 -15.27
C ARG A 246 -1.24 10.85 -15.87
N GLY A 247 0.06 10.74 -16.13
CA GLY A 247 0.64 9.45 -16.49
C GLY A 247 0.65 8.51 -15.28
N ILE A 248 0.38 7.22 -15.49
CA ILE A 248 0.55 6.19 -14.45
C ILE A 248 1.88 5.48 -14.72
N LEU A 249 2.84 5.65 -13.81
CA LEU A 249 4.16 5.02 -13.93
C LEU A 249 4.15 3.55 -13.54
N GLY A 250 3.19 3.14 -12.72
CA GLY A 250 2.99 1.76 -12.35
C GLY A 250 1.90 1.62 -11.30
N VAL A 251 1.43 0.39 -11.16
CA VAL A 251 0.49 0.02 -10.11
C VAL A 251 0.99 -1.22 -9.40
N ASP A 252 0.89 -1.27 -8.08
CA ASP A 252 1.02 -2.51 -7.33
C ASP A 252 -0.18 -2.77 -6.42
N VAL A 253 -0.46 -4.06 -6.22
CA VAL A 253 -1.61 -4.54 -5.45
C VAL A 253 -1.13 -5.66 -4.53
N CYS A 254 -1.37 -5.56 -3.23
CA CYS A 254 -1.04 -6.56 -2.22
C CYS A 254 -2.20 -6.83 -1.26
N GLY A 255 -1.93 -7.59 -0.20
CA GLY A 255 -2.87 -7.82 0.89
C GLY A 255 -3.53 -9.21 0.88
N ASP A 256 -3.35 -10.02 -0.17
CA ASP A 256 -3.94 -11.35 -0.26
C ASP A 256 -3.47 -12.27 0.87
N TYR A 257 -4.41 -12.74 1.70
CA TYR A 257 -4.08 -13.62 2.81
C TYR A 257 -3.27 -14.85 2.40
N SER A 258 -2.14 -15.06 3.09
CA SER A 258 -1.42 -16.34 3.10
C SER A 258 -1.18 -16.82 4.52
N PRO A 259 -1.12 -18.14 4.75
CA PRO A 259 -0.65 -18.68 6.02
C PRO A 259 0.80 -18.21 6.27
N PRO A 260 1.03 -17.43 7.33
CA PRO A 260 2.31 -16.77 7.52
C PRO A 260 3.38 -17.78 7.93
N ARG A 261 4.52 -17.73 7.24
CA ARG A 261 5.70 -18.54 7.55
C ARG A 261 6.86 -17.63 7.90
N PHE A 262 7.29 -17.67 9.15
CA PHE A 262 8.39 -16.86 9.65
C PHE A 262 9.66 -17.66 9.81
N ARG A 263 10.79 -16.99 9.62
CA ARG A 263 12.11 -17.57 9.88
C ARG A 263 12.47 -17.57 11.37
N ASP A 264 11.94 -16.63 12.15
CA ASP A 264 12.34 -16.41 13.54
C ASP A 264 11.17 -15.89 14.41
N PRO A 265 11.29 -16.04 15.75
CA PRO A 265 10.27 -15.60 16.69
C PRO A 265 10.03 -14.08 16.72
N PHE A 266 11.02 -13.27 16.35
CA PHE A 266 10.88 -11.81 16.38
C PHE A 266 9.89 -11.33 15.32
N ARG A 267 9.99 -11.83 14.08
CA ARG A 267 8.98 -11.55 13.04
C ARG A 267 7.59 -12.10 13.39
N ALA A 268 7.54 -13.26 14.02
CA ALA A 268 6.29 -13.83 14.49
C ALA A 268 5.60 -12.95 15.53
N PHE A 269 6.38 -12.38 16.48
CA PHE A 269 5.88 -11.43 17.47
C PHE A 269 5.39 -10.13 16.83
N LEU A 270 6.18 -9.54 15.93
CA LEU A 270 5.77 -8.32 15.21
C LEU A 270 4.47 -8.51 14.43
N SER A 271 4.28 -9.65 13.79
CA SER A 271 3.04 -9.90 13.05
C SER A 271 1.84 -10.13 13.98
N ALA A 272 2.05 -10.56 15.22
CA ALA A 272 0.96 -10.92 16.11
C ALA A 272 0.23 -9.71 16.69
N THR A 273 0.82 -8.51 16.67
CA THR A 273 0.21 -7.30 17.23
C THR A 273 -0.90 -6.72 16.38
N ASP A 274 -0.80 -6.89 15.07
CA ASP A 274 -1.63 -6.19 14.07
C ASP A 274 -2.39 -7.18 13.18
N ARG A 275 -2.66 -8.37 13.72
CA ARG A 275 -3.41 -9.43 13.04
C ARG A 275 -4.89 -9.41 13.40
N PRO A 276 -5.75 -9.90 12.50
CA PRO A 276 -7.11 -10.26 12.84
C PRO A 276 -7.13 -11.24 14.03
N SER A 277 -8.09 -11.06 14.92
CA SER A 277 -8.27 -11.91 16.11
C SER A 277 -8.57 -13.38 15.77
N LYS A 278 -9.09 -13.64 14.56
CA LYS A 278 -9.42 -14.97 14.05
C LYS A 278 -8.62 -15.25 12.79
N THR A 279 -7.90 -16.37 12.78
CA THR A 279 -7.21 -16.87 11.59
C THR A 279 -8.22 -17.13 10.46
N PRO A 280 -8.06 -16.50 9.28
CA PRO A 280 -8.96 -16.70 8.17
C PRO A 280 -8.91 -18.12 7.58
N CYS A 281 -10.03 -18.55 6.99
CA CYS A 281 -10.10 -19.76 6.18
C CYS A 281 -9.42 -19.52 4.82
N LEU A 282 -8.40 -20.31 4.49
CA LEU A 282 -7.65 -20.12 3.24
C LEU A 282 -8.51 -20.25 1.98
N LYS A 283 -9.49 -21.18 1.98
CA LYS A 283 -10.39 -21.37 0.83
C LYS A 283 -11.28 -20.16 0.61
N GLU A 284 -11.84 -19.62 1.69
CA GLU A 284 -12.68 -18.41 1.67
C GLU A 284 -11.86 -17.21 1.23
N ALA A 285 -10.68 -17.03 1.81
CA ALA A 285 -9.74 -15.98 1.42
C ALA A 285 -9.40 -16.01 -0.07
N ASN A 286 -9.08 -17.19 -0.62
CA ASN A 286 -8.78 -17.32 -2.03
C ASN A 286 -9.97 -16.94 -2.93
N VAL A 287 -11.21 -17.28 -2.54
CA VAL A 287 -12.40 -16.92 -3.33
C VAL A 287 -12.66 -15.41 -3.29
N THR A 288 -12.65 -14.81 -2.10
CA THR A 288 -12.88 -13.36 -1.94
C THR A 288 -11.78 -12.56 -2.64
N ASN A 289 -10.51 -12.93 -2.43
CA ASN A 289 -9.39 -12.21 -3.01
C ASN A 289 -9.29 -12.40 -4.54
N ASP A 290 -9.66 -13.56 -5.09
CA ASP A 290 -9.73 -13.76 -6.55
C ASP A 290 -10.75 -12.82 -7.19
N ALA A 291 -11.94 -12.70 -6.57
CA ALA A 291 -12.98 -11.78 -7.03
C ALA A 291 -12.51 -10.32 -6.98
N ALA A 292 -11.86 -9.91 -5.89
CA ALA A 292 -11.30 -8.57 -5.73
C ALA A 292 -10.23 -8.28 -6.80
N ASN A 293 -9.26 -9.20 -6.98
CA ASN A 293 -8.17 -9.04 -7.94
C ASN A 293 -8.68 -8.97 -9.39
N ARG A 294 -9.72 -9.74 -9.75
CA ARG A 294 -10.38 -9.64 -11.06
C ARG A 294 -11.02 -8.27 -11.27
N ARG A 295 -11.72 -7.73 -10.27
CA ARG A 295 -12.32 -6.39 -10.34
C ARG A 295 -11.24 -5.32 -10.50
N VAL A 296 -10.19 -5.38 -9.69
CA VAL A 296 -9.04 -4.48 -9.75
C VAL A 296 -8.38 -4.52 -11.12
N LEU A 297 -7.99 -5.70 -11.60
CA LEU A 297 -7.32 -5.84 -12.89
C LEU A 297 -8.19 -5.34 -14.05
N LYS A 298 -9.49 -5.68 -14.05
CA LYS A 298 -10.43 -5.23 -15.09
C LYS A 298 -10.50 -3.71 -15.17
N ARG A 299 -10.57 -3.04 -14.02
CA ARG A 299 -10.65 -1.58 -13.94
C ARG A 299 -9.33 -0.91 -14.27
N LEU A 300 -8.21 -1.41 -13.75
CA LEU A 300 -6.89 -0.89 -14.08
C LEU A 300 -6.59 -1.01 -15.58
N ARG A 301 -6.96 -2.14 -16.22
CA ARG A 301 -6.91 -2.27 -17.68
C ARG A 301 -7.67 -1.15 -18.37
N ALA A 302 -8.91 -0.89 -17.97
CA ALA A 302 -9.71 0.17 -18.59
C ALA A 302 -9.12 1.59 -18.41
N ILE A 303 -8.44 1.86 -17.31
CA ILE A 303 -7.81 3.17 -17.03
C ILE A 303 -6.48 3.34 -17.78
N LEU A 304 -5.74 2.25 -17.97
CA LEU A 304 -4.40 2.23 -18.58
C LEU A 304 -4.41 1.99 -20.10
N HIS A 305 -5.61 1.87 -20.70
CA HIS A 305 -5.83 1.80 -22.15
C HIS A 305 -6.00 3.19 -22.76
#